data_AF-A0A7L4KHA2-F1
#
_entry.id   AF-A0A7L4KHA2-F1
#
_cell.length_a   1.000
_cell.length_b   1.000
_cell.length_c   1.000
_cell.angle_alpha   90.00
_cell.angle_beta   90.00
_cell.angle_gamma   90.00
#
_symmetry.space_group_name_H-M   'P 1'
#
loop_
_entity.id
_entity.type
_entity.pdbx_description
1 polymer ?
#
loop_
_entity_poly.entity_id
_entity_poly.type
_entity_poly.pdbx_seq_one_letter_code
_entity_poly.pdbx_strand_id
1 'polypeptide(L)'
;QGTLTLLTNEKGGIVDDLIVTNTSEDYLYIVSNAGCADKDLAIMKGRAAELQAAGCDVHLEVLDNALLALQGPSTAQVLQAGLSDDLAKLSFMNSVTTTVFGVPGCRVTRCGYTGEDGVEISVPAGRAVELAQRLLDIPEVWPAGLAARDSLRLEAGLCLYGNDIDETTTPVEAGLLWTLGKRRRVAMDFPGAAIIMAQVKEKPKRKRVG
;
A
#
# COMPACT_ATOMS: atom_id res chain seq x y z
N GLN A 1 -7.09 1.17 10.22
CA GLN A 1 -7.67 0.77 8.90
C GLN A 1 -6.91 1.48 7.79
N GLY A 2 -6.63 0.79 6.69
CA GLY A 2 -5.96 1.34 5.53
C GLY A 2 -6.74 1.21 4.23
N THR A 3 -6.17 1.76 3.17
CA THR A 3 -6.71 1.73 1.81
C THR A 3 -5.60 1.92 0.80
N LEU A 4 -5.78 1.37 -0.41
CA LEU A 4 -5.05 1.83 -1.58
C LEU A 4 -5.44 3.28 -1.86
N THR A 5 -4.46 4.12 -2.17
CA THR A 5 -4.64 5.50 -2.62
C THR A 5 -3.60 5.86 -3.68
N LEU A 6 -3.76 7.02 -4.30
CA LEU A 6 -2.96 7.48 -5.43
C LEU A 6 -2.43 8.88 -5.14
N LEU A 7 -1.12 9.09 -5.30
CA LEU A 7 -0.59 10.43 -5.48
C LEU A 7 -0.95 10.89 -6.89
N THR A 8 -1.49 12.10 -7.02
CA THR A 8 -1.86 12.68 -8.31
C THR A 8 -1.18 14.03 -8.50
N ASN A 9 -0.95 14.40 -9.77
CA ASN A 9 -0.42 15.71 -10.14
C ASN A 9 -1.56 16.66 -10.58
N GLU A 10 -1.23 17.94 -10.79
CA GLU A 10 -2.21 18.96 -11.21
C GLU A 10 -2.84 18.70 -12.59
N LYS A 11 -2.22 17.83 -13.40
CA LYS A 11 -2.76 17.38 -14.69
C LYS A 11 -3.67 16.15 -14.56
N GLY A 12 -3.90 15.66 -13.33
CA GLY A 12 -4.75 14.52 -13.01
C GLY A 12 -4.10 13.15 -13.25
N GLY A 13 -2.82 13.12 -13.62
CA GLY A 13 -2.06 11.88 -13.78
C GLY A 13 -1.60 11.30 -12.45
N ILE A 14 -1.37 9.98 -12.42
CA ILE A 14 -0.96 9.26 -11.21
C ILE A 14 0.57 9.35 -11.07
N VAL A 15 1.03 9.85 -9.94
CA VAL A 15 2.45 9.96 -9.61
C VAL A 15 2.99 8.69 -8.98
N ASP A 16 2.21 8.05 -8.12
CA ASP A 16 2.45 6.69 -7.61
C ASP A 16 1.16 6.14 -6.98
N ASP A 17 1.10 4.83 -6.83
CA ASP A 17 0.09 4.15 -6.01
C ASP A 17 0.70 3.66 -4.69
N LEU A 18 -0.05 3.81 -3.59
CA LEU A 18 0.46 3.51 -2.24
C LEU A 18 -0.66 3.00 -1.33
N ILE A 19 -0.28 2.26 -0.29
CA ILE A 19 -1.18 1.90 0.81
C ILE A 19 -0.97 2.91 1.94
N VAL A 20 -2.06 3.52 2.39
CA VAL A 20 -2.07 4.37 3.59
C VAL A 20 -2.95 3.74 4.65
N THR A 21 -2.43 3.67 5.88
CA THR A 21 -3.13 3.13 7.05
C THR A 21 -3.22 4.17 8.14
N ASN A 22 -4.44 4.48 8.58
CA ASN A 22 -4.67 5.24 9.81
C ASN A 22 -4.53 4.28 11.01
N THR A 23 -3.49 4.51 11.81
CA THR A 23 -3.11 3.64 12.92
C THR A 23 -3.82 4.05 14.22
N SER A 24 -3.76 3.19 15.24
CA SER A 24 -4.28 3.53 16.59
C SER A 24 -3.31 4.40 17.39
N GLU A 25 -2.07 4.48 16.94
CA GLU A 25 -0.94 5.15 17.56
C GLU A 25 -0.80 6.63 17.11
N ASP A 26 -1.86 7.19 16.53
CA ASP A 26 -1.97 8.59 16.07
C ASP A 26 -0.96 9.00 14.99
N TYR A 27 -0.66 8.09 14.06
CA TYR A 27 0.09 8.40 12.84
C TYR A 27 -0.45 7.64 11.62
N LEU A 28 -0.10 8.14 10.43
CA LEU A 28 -0.34 7.45 9.17
C LEU A 28 0.86 6.56 8.83
N TYR A 29 0.61 5.27 8.59
CA TYR A 29 1.60 4.34 8.07
C TYR A 29 1.45 4.22 6.55
N ILE A 30 2.50 4.55 5.81
CA ILE A 30 2.50 4.62 4.34
C ILE A 30 3.52 3.63 3.78
N VAL A 31 3.09 2.86 2.77
CA VAL A 31 3.96 2.00 1.95
C VAL A 31 3.76 2.40 0.49
N SER A 32 4.82 2.88 -0.17
CA SER A 32 4.82 3.23 -1.61
C SER A 32 5.85 2.41 -2.39
N ASN A 33 5.90 2.59 -3.71
CA ASN A 33 6.77 1.77 -4.57
C ASN A 33 8.25 2.11 -4.38
N ALA A 34 9.09 1.07 -4.29
CA ALA A 34 10.54 1.24 -4.12
C ALA A 34 11.17 2.09 -5.25
N GLY A 35 10.71 1.91 -6.49
CA GLY A 35 11.17 2.69 -7.65
C GLY A 35 10.74 4.16 -7.66
N CYS A 36 9.78 4.53 -6.81
CA CYS A 36 9.26 5.88 -6.67
C CYS A 36 9.69 6.56 -5.36
N ALA A 37 10.47 5.88 -4.51
CA ALA A 37 10.79 6.33 -3.16
C ALA A 37 11.32 7.77 -3.09
N ASP A 38 12.32 8.13 -3.92
CA ASP A 38 12.88 9.48 -3.94
C ASP A 38 11.85 10.54 -4.33
N LYS A 39 11.02 10.22 -5.33
CA LYS A 39 9.97 11.10 -5.85
C LYS A 39 8.86 11.32 -4.82
N ASP A 40 8.38 10.23 -4.22
CA ASP A 40 7.30 10.28 -3.23
C ASP A 40 7.77 10.98 -1.96
N LEU A 41 8.99 10.69 -1.51
CA LEU A 41 9.59 11.31 -0.33
C LEU A 41 9.76 12.82 -0.55
N ALA A 42 10.17 13.25 -1.74
CA ALA A 42 10.26 14.66 -2.07
C ALA A 42 8.88 15.36 -2.01
N ILE A 43 7.83 14.72 -2.55
CA ILE A 43 6.46 15.24 -2.51
C ILE A 43 5.96 15.34 -1.06
N MET A 44 6.11 14.27 -0.28
CA MET A 44 5.67 14.25 1.12
C MET A 44 6.42 15.27 1.98
N LYS A 45 7.75 15.38 1.82
CA LYS A 45 8.55 16.41 2.52
C LYS A 45 8.13 17.82 2.13
N GLY A 46 7.90 18.09 0.85
CA GLY A 46 7.43 19.39 0.38
C GLY A 46 6.10 19.77 1.01
N ARG A 47 5.12 18.87 0.99
CA ARG A 47 3.80 19.11 1.60
C ARG A 47 3.87 19.22 3.13
N ALA A 48 4.71 18.43 3.79
CA ALA A 48 4.93 18.56 5.23
C ALA A 48 5.50 19.94 5.58
N ALA A 49 6.50 20.43 4.83
CA ALA A 49 7.07 21.76 5.04
C ALA A 49 6.05 22.89 4.83
N GLU A 50 5.20 22.79 3.82
CA GLU A 50 4.10 23.75 3.58
C GLU A 50 3.12 23.79 4.77
N LEU A 51 2.73 22.61 5.29
CA LEU A 51 1.84 22.48 6.43
C LEU A 51 2.47 22.99 7.73
N GLN A 52 3.75 22.69 7.96
CA GLN A 52 4.52 23.21 9.10
C GLN A 52 4.61 24.75 9.05
N ALA A 53 4.86 25.32 7.86
CA ALA A 53 4.87 26.78 7.67
C ALA A 53 3.49 27.41 7.92
N ALA A 54 2.40 26.66 7.73
CA ALA A 54 1.04 27.05 8.09
C ALA A 54 0.70 26.82 9.58
N GLY A 55 1.65 26.33 10.40
CA GLY A 55 1.48 26.09 11.83
C GLY A 55 0.90 24.72 12.20
N CYS A 56 0.85 23.77 11.27
CA CYS A 56 0.44 22.40 11.58
C CYS A 56 1.59 21.59 12.19
N ASP A 57 1.25 20.74 13.16
CA ASP A 57 2.15 19.74 13.73
C ASP A 57 2.13 18.48 12.86
N VAL A 58 3.07 18.41 11.90
CA VAL A 58 3.22 17.26 11.01
C VAL A 58 4.68 16.90 10.88
N HIS A 59 4.98 15.61 11.04
CA HIS A 59 6.32 15.05 10.93
C HIS A 59 6.31 13.86 9.98
N LEU A 60 7.39 13.70 9.23
CA LEU A 60 7.60 12.58 8.34
C LEU A 60 8.80 11.79 8.82
N GLU A 61 8.58 10.53 9.13
CA GLU A 61 9.60 9.58 9.54
C GLU A 61 9.72 8.46 8.50
N VAL A 62 10.96 8.13 8.12
CA VAL A 62 11.25 6.97 7.28
C VAL A 62 11.70 5.85 8.20
N LEU A 63 10.96 4.75 8.21
CA LEU A 63 11.25 3.61 9.07
C LEU A 63 12.35 2.73 8.47
N ASP A 64 13.31 2.32 9.30
CA ASP A 64 14.34 1.33 8.95
C ASP A 64 13.84 -0.10 9.25
N ASN A 65 12.76 -0.47 8.59
CA ASN A 65 12.17 -1.80 8.67
C ASN A 65 12.34 -2.53 7.33
N ALA A 66 12.47 -3.85 7.40
CA ALA A 66 12.26 -4.69 6.22
C ALA A 66 10.77 -5.00 6.07
N LEU A 67 10.35 -5.38 4.86
CA LEU A 67 8.97 -5.75 4.56
C LEU A 67 8.95 -7.16 3.94
N LEU A 68 8.24 -8.08 4.58
CA LEU A 68 8.01 -9.44 4.08
C LEU A 68 6.53 -9.58 3.71
N ALA A 69 6.23 -10.25 2.59
CA ALA A 69 4.87 -10.57 2.21
C ALA A 69 4.67 -12.10 2.24
N LEU A 70 3.69 -12.56 3.02
CA LEU A 70 3.24 -13.95 3.05
C LEU A 70 1.84 -13.99 2.43
N GLN A 71 1.70 -14.70 1.31
CA GLN A 71 0.53 -14.63 0.44
C GLN A 71 0.11 -16.03 0.03
N GLY A 72 -1.19 -16.29 0.00
CA GLY A 72 -1.78 -17.58 -0.37
C GLY A 72 -2.80 -18.09 0.67
N PRO A 73 -3.56 -19.14 0.31
CA PRO A 73 -4.72 -19.61 1.09
C PRO A 73 -4.36 -20.10 2.50
N SER A 74 -3.13 -20.56 2.71
CA SER A 74 -2.65 -21.05 4.01
C SER A 74 -2.09 -19.93 4.91
N THR A 75 -2.06 -18.67 4.46
CA THR A 75 -1.43 -17.55 5.21
C THR A 75 -1.96 -17.44 6.63
N ALA A 76 -3.28 -17.50 6.81
CA ALA A 76 -3.88 -17.35 8.12
C ALA A 76 -3.45 -18.48 9.08
N GLN A 77 -3.42 -19.72 8.60
CA GLN A 77 -2.97 -20.88 9.38
C GLN A 77 -1.48 -20.77 9.74
N VAL A 78 -0.63 -20.48 8.75
CA VAL A 78 0.82 -20.39 8.91
C VAL A 78 1.19 -19.30 9.90
N LEU A 79 0.66 -18.08 9.72
CA LEU A 79 1.05 -16.95 10.55
C LEU A 79 0.46 -17.03 11.96
N GLN A 80 -0.74 -17.59 12.14
CA GLN A 80 -1.38 -17.71 13.45
C GLN A 80 -0.52 -18.48 14.46
N ALA A 81 0.24 -19.49 14.03
CA ALA A 81 1.14 -20.24 14.90
C ALA A 81 2.24 -19.37 15.53
N GLY A 82 2.59 -18.26 14.89
CA GLY A 82 3.56 -17.28 15.36
C GLY A 82 2.97 -16.05 16.05
N LEU A 83 1.64 -15.99 16.24
CA LEU A 83 0.94 -14.81 16.74
C LEU A 83 0.19 -15.10 18.04
N SER A 84 0.23 -14.15 18.97
CA SER A 84 -0.68 -14.12 20.13
C SER A 84 -2.05 -13.55 19.77
N ASP A 85 -2.09 -12.62 18.80
CA ASP A 85 -3.33 -12.04 18.31
C ASP A 85 -4.08 -13.02 17.42
N ASP A 86 -5.41 -12.97 17.49
CA ASP A 86 -6.31 -13.75 16.65
C ASP A 86 -6.40 -13.11 15.26
N LEU A 87 -5.69 -13.71 14.29
CA LEU A 87 -5.59 -13.22 12.92
C LEU A 87 -6.94 -13.26 12.20
N ALA A 88 -7.89 -14.10 12.64
CA ALA A 88 -9.24 -14.11 12.08
C ALA A 88 -10.01 -12.81 12.37
N LYS A 89 -9.62 -12.07 13.41
CA LYS A 89 -10.16 -10.73 13.73
C LYS A 89 -9.51 -9.62 12.93
N LEU A 90 -8.36 -9.88 12.30
CA LEU A 90 -7.72 -8.93 11.40
C LEU A 90 -8.38 -9.05 10.02
N SER A 91 -9.31 -8.15 9.72
CA SER A 91 -9.96 -8.10 8.40
C SER A 91 -9.06 -7.43 7.35
N PHE A 92 -9.37 -7.65 6.07
CA PHE A 92 -8.65 -7.06 4.96
C PHE A 92 -8.50 -5.54 5.10
N MET A 93 -7.30 -5.03 4.78
CA MET A 93 -6.86 -3.65 4.96
C MET A 93 -6.87 -3.14 6.41
N ASN A 94 -6.77 -4.03 7.39
CA ASN A 94 -6.44 -3.65 8.77
C ASN A 94 -5.05 -4.15 9.16
N SER A 95 -4.46 -3.46 10.13
CA SER A 95 -3.13 -3.77 10.66
C SER A 95 -3.13 -3.84 12.18
N VAL A 96 -2.20 -4.62 12.72
CA VAL A 96 -1.90 -4.68 14.16
C VAL A 96 -0.38 -4.64 14.37
N THR A 97 0.05 -3.95 15.42
CA THR A 97 1.43 -4.01 15.91
C THR A 97 1.52 -5.15 16.93
N THR A 98 2.36 -6.15 16.67
CA THR A 98 2.41 -7.38 17.46
C THR A 98 3.80 -8.03 17.44
N THR A 99 3.93 -9.15 18.14
CA THR A 99 5.11 -10.03 18.11
C THR A 99 4.85 -11.18 17.16
N VAL A 100 5.71 -11.36 16.15
CA VAL A 100 5.56 -12.40 15.12
C VAL A 100 6.69 -13.41 15.29
N PHE A 101 6.35 -14.66 15.60
CA PHE A 101 7.31 -15.72 15.92
C PHE A 101 8.39 -15.20 16.88
N GLY A 102 8.02 -14.59 18.01
CA GLY A 102 8.97 -14.07 19.00
C GLY A 102 9.76 -12.81 18.58
N VAL A 103 9.54 -12.25 17.39
CA VAL A 103 10.13 -10.99 16.94
C VAL A 103 9.18 -9.84 17.29
N PRO A 104 9.52 -8.97 18.26
CA PRO A 104 8.64 -7.88 18.67
C PRO A 104 8.69 -6.69 17.69
N GLY A 105 7.70 -5.79 17.79
CA GLY A 105 7.69 -4.55 17.02
C GLY A 105 7.34 -4.74 15.55
N CYS A 106 6.69 -5.85 15.19
CA CYS A 106 6.23 -6.10 13.84
C CYS A 106 4.88 -5.43 13.61
N ARG A 107 4.66 -4.81 12.45
CA ARG A 107 3.31 -4.45 11.98
C ARG A 107 2.85 -5.48 10.96
N VAL A 108 1.80 -6.21 11.30
CA VAL A 108 1.12 -7.15 10.40
C VAL A 108 -0.08 -6.45 9.79
N THR A 109 -0.13 -6.35 8.46
CA THR A 109 -1.24 -5.77 7.72
C THR A 109 -1.85 -6.84 6.83
N ARG A 110 -3.16 -7.07 6.91
CA ARG A 110 -3.84 -8.01 6.02
C ARG A 110 -4.11 -7.37 4.67
N CYS A 111 -3.09 -7.39 3.82
CA CYS A 111 -3.09 -6.86 2.47
C CYS A 111 -2.15 -7.70 1.59
N GLY A 112 -2.10 -7.37 0.30
CA GLY A 112 -1.37 -8.18 -0.65
C GLY A 112 -1.34 -7.61 -2.05
N TYR A 113 -0.48 -8.21 -2.87
CA TYR A 113 -0.30 -7.87 -4.29
C TYR A 113 -0.37 -9.10 -5.19
N THR A 114 -1.16 -10.11 -4.79
CA THR A 114 -1.30 -11.38 -5.52
C THR A 114 -2.75 -11.75 -5.83
N GLY A 115 -3.73 -11.02 -5.28
CA GLY A 115 -5.16 -11.35 -5.37
C GLY A 115 -5.65 -12.38 -4.35
N GLU A 116 -4.74 -13.13 -3.74
CA GLU A 116 -5.04 -14.11 -2.69
C GLU A 116 -5.16 -13.45 -1.31
N ASP A 117 -5.65 -14.22 -0.32
CA ASP A 117 -5.48 -13.83 1.09
C ASP A 117 -4.00 -13.76 1.44
N GLY A 118 -3.65 -12.87 2.37
CA GLY A 118 -2.27 -12.53 2.59
C GLY A 118 -2.07 -11.47 3.65
N VAL A 119 -0.82 -11.37 4.09
CA VAL A 119 -0.34 -10.34 5.00
C VAL A 119 1.00 -9.78 4.52
N GLU A 120 1.22 -8.51 4.83
CA GLU A 120 2.53 -7.88 4.83
C GLU A 120 3.00 -7.67 6.27
N ILE A 121 4.27 -7.94 6.52
CA ILE A 121 4.91 -7.88 7.83
C ILE A 121 6.05 -6.90 7.75
N SER A 122 5.84 -5.69 8.27
CA SER A 122 6.91 -4.73 8.53
C SER A 122 7.65 -5.18 9.79
N VAL A 123 8.92 -5.54 9.64
CA VAL A 123 9.76 -6.11 10.69
C VAL A 123 11.00 -5.23 10.93
N PRO A 124 11.44 -5.01 12.18
CA PRO A 124 12.69 -4.31 12.45
C PRO A 124 13.84 -4.90 11.63
N ALA A 125 14.60 -4.06 10.89
CA ALA A 125 15.57 -4.54 9.90
C ALA A 125 16.57 -5.57 10.47
N GLY A 126 17.06 -5.34 11.70
CA GLY A 126 17.99 -6.25 12.39
C GLY A 126 17.41 -7.63 12.75
N ARG A 127 16.10 -7.86 12.60
CA ARG A 127 15.41 -9.13 12.90
C ARG A 127 14.75 -9.75 11.66
N ALA A 128 14.90 -9.13 10.49
CA ALA A 128 14.26 -9.58 9.26
C ALA A 128 14.68 -11.00 8.85
N VAL A 129 15.98 -11.31 8.90
CA VAL A 129 16.52 -12.63 8.57
C VAL A 129 15.98 -13.71 9.50
N GLU A 130 15.88 -13.41 10.79
CA GLU A 130 15.33 -14.35 11.78
C GLU A 130 13.87 -14.67 11.47
N LEU A 131 13.04 -13.65 11.20
CA LEU A 131 11.63 -13.87 10.86
C LEU A 131 11.49 -14.65 9.56
N ALA A 132 12.26 -14.29 8.53
CA ALA A 132 12.23 -14.99 7.24
C ALA A 132 12.62 -16.46 7.37
N GLN A 133 13.66 -16.78 8.16
CA GLN A 133 14.05 -18.18 8.41
C GLN A 133 12.95 -18.96 9.14
N ARG A 134 12.34 -18.38 10.18
CA ARG A 134 11.23 -19.03 10.91
C ARG A 134 10.04 -19.31 10.02
N LEU A 135 9.74 -18.41 9.07
CA LEU A 135 8.70 -18.64 8.08
C LEU A 135 9.08 -19.77 7.11
N LEU A 136 10.33 -19.79 6.63
CA LEU A 136 10.82 -20.82 5.70
C LEU A 136 10.98 -22.21 6.32
N ASP A 137 11.06 -22.29 7.66
CA ASP A 137 11.05 -23.58 8.38
C ASP A 137 9.66 -24.24 8.38
N ILE A 138 8.60 -23.53 7.94
CA ILE A 138 7.24 -24.04 7.82
C ILE A 138 7.06 -24.69 6.43
N PRO A 139 6.69 -25.98 6.33
CA PRO A 139 6.66 -26.71 5.05
C PRO A 139 5.78 -26.09 3.95
N GLU A 140 4.74 -25.37 4.32
CA GLU A 140 3.81 -24.70 3.42
C GLU A 140 4.38 -23.40 2.81
N VAL A 141 5.50 -22.89 3.32
CA VAL A 141 6.07 -21.59 2.92
C VAL A 141 7.23 -21.78 1.96
N TRP A 142 7.12 -21.14 0.79
CA TRP A 142 8.11 -21.22 -0.28
C TRP A 142 8.49 -19.80 -0.74
N PRO A 143 9.77 -19.54 -1.05
CA PRO A 143 10.17 -18.23 -1.55
C PRO A 143 9.61 -18.01 -2.96
N ALA A 144 9.09 -16.81 -3.21
CA ALA A 144 8.62 -16.36 -4.52
C ALA A 144 9.36 -15.09 -4.94
N GLY A 145 9.92 -15.10 -6.16
CA GLY A 145 10.66 -13.97 -6.73
C GLY A 145 9.80 -13.02 -7.56
N LEU A 146 10.46 -12.04 -8.19
CA LEU A 146 9.81 -10.98 -8.97
C LEU A 146 8.94 -11.50 -10.12
N ALA A 147 9.38 -12.56 -10.82
CA ALA A 147 8.63 -13.11 -11.96
C ALA A 147 7.27 -13.69 -11.52
N ALA A 148 7.25 -14.47 -10.43
CA ALA A 148 6.00 -15.00 -9.88
C ALA A 148 5.10 -13.88 -9.32
N ARG A 149 5.70 -12.86 -8.68
CA ARG A 149 4.97 -11.68 -8.21
C ARG A 149 4.25 -10.96 -9.37
N ASP A 150 4.94 -10.78 -10.50
CA ASP A 150 4.36 -10.09 -11.66
C ASP A 150 3.26 -10.90 -12.36
N SER A 151 3.38 -12.23 -12.42
CA SER A 151 2.28 -13.06 -12.96
C SER A 151 1.05 -13.01 -12.05
N LEU A 152 1.22 -13.15 -10.73
CA LEU A 152 0.12 -13.17 -9.76
C LEU A 152 -0.66 -11.86 -9.75
N ARG A 153 0.03 -10.71 -9.67
CA ARG A 153 -0.63 -9.39 -9.65
C ARG A 153 -1.40 -9.14 -10.94
N LEU A 154 -0.89 -9.62 -12.07
CA LEU A 154 -1.52 -9.41 -13.38
C LEU A 154 -2.81 -10.21 -13.49
N GLU A 155 -2.79 -11.48 -13.07
CA GLU A 155 -4.01 -12.30 -12.98
C GLU A 155 -5.05 -11.71 -12.02
N ALA A 156 -4.59 -11.09 -10.92
CA ALA A 156 -5.43 -10.36 -9.98
C ALA A 156 -5.94 -9.00 -10.51
N GLY A 157 -5.50 -8.55 -11.70
CA GLY A 157 -5.89 -7.29 -12.32
C GLY A 157 -5.34 -6.04 -11.63
N LEU A 158 -4.30 -6.19 -10.80
CA LEU A 158 -3.64 -5.12 -10.05
C LEU A 158 -2.67 -4.35 -10.94
N CYS A 159 -2.68 -3.01 -10.81
CA CYS A 159 -1.84 -2.13 -11.61
C CYS A 159 -0.38 -2.21 -11.15
N LEU A 160 0.54 -2.16 -12.10
CA LEU A 160 1.97 -1.94 -11.89
C LEU A 160 2.31 -0.50 -12.33
N TYR A 161 2.70 0.35 -11.38
CA TYR A 161 3.16 1.70 -11.69
C TYR A 161 4.35 1.68 -12.67
N GLY A 162 4.33 2.58 -13.64
CA GLY A 162 5.30 2.65 -14.74
C GLY A 162 4.98 1.73 -15.92
N ASN A 163 3.95 0.89 -15.83
CA ASN A 163 3.43 0.10 -16.94
C ASN A 163 1.95 0.38 -17.21
N ASP A 164 1.10 0.08 -16.22
CA ASP A 164 -0.37 0.18 -16.37
C ASP A 164 -0.89 1.59 -16.06
N ILE A 165 -0.15 2.31 -15.22
CA ILE A 165 -0.45 3.66 -14.73
C ILE A 165 0.84 4.47 -14.66
N ASP A 166 0.73 5.77 -14.93
CA ASP A 166 1.83 6.72 -14.91
C ASP A 166 1.29 8.16 -14.77
N GLU A 167 2.19 9.14 -14.83
CA GLU A 167 1.87 10.57 -14.71
C GLU A 167 1.03 11.13 -15.86
N THR A 168 0.75 10.34 -16.90
CA THR A 168 -0.12 10.67 -18.03
C THR A 168 -1.48 9.98 -17.96
N THR A 169 -1.67 9.09 -16.99
CA THR A 169 -2.86 8.23 -16.86
C THR A 169 -3.65 8.65 -15.65
N THR A 170 -4.93 8.98 -15.83
CA THR A 170 -5.78 9.39 -14.70
C THR A 170 -6.36 8.20 -13.94
N PRO A 171 -6.83 8.39 -12.69
CA PRO A 171 -7.56 7.34 -11.96
C PRO A 171 -8.81 6.83 -12.70
N VAL A 172 -9.46 7.66 -13.53
CA VAL A 172 -10.64 7.26 -14.32
C VAL A 172 -10.22 6.39 -15.51
N GLU A 173 -9.17 6.78 -16.23
CA GLU A 173 -8.58 6.01 -17.33
C GLU A 173 -8.06 4.65 -16.84
N ALA A 174 -7.43 4.61 -15.67
CA ALA A 174 -6.88 3.40 -15.07
C ALA A 174 -7.93 2.41 -14.52
N GLY A 175 -9.22 2.77 -14.53
CA GLY A 175 -10.27 1.97 -13.88
C GLY A 175 -10.18 1.98 -12.34
N LEU A 176 -9.51 2.97 -11.77
CA LEU A 176 -9.24 3.12 -10.33
C LEU A 176 -10.14 4.19 -9.67
N LEU A 177 -11.26 4.56 -10.30
CA LEU A 177 -12.21 5.56 -9.77
C LEU A 177 -12.66 5.23 -8.33
N TRP A 178 -12.70 3.95 -7.95
CA TRP A 178 -13.08 3.50 -6.61
C TRP A 178 -12.14 4.03 -5.50
N THR A 179 -10.89 4.39 -5.82
CA THR A 179 -9.94 5.01 -4.88
C THR A 179 -10.31 6.45 -4.51
N LEU A 180 -11.13 7.13 -5.32
CA LEU A 180 -11.57 8.50 -5.04
C LEU A 180 -12.68 8.51 -3.99
N GLY A 181 -12.33 8.91 -2.76
CA GLY A 181 -13.28 9.03 -1.65
C GLY A 181 -14.45 9.96 -1.96
N LYS A 182 -15.67 9.56 -1.53
CA LYS A 182 -16.93 10.29 -1.81
C LYS A 182 -16.86 11.77 -1.47
N ARG A 183 -16.30 12.13 -0.30
CA ARG A 183 -16.10 13.51 0.13
C ARG A 183 -15.19 14.29 -0.84
N ARG A 184 -14.08 13.68 -1.26
CA ARG A 184 -13.08 14.29 -2.14
C ARG A 184 -13.67 14.64 -3.50
N ARG A 185 -14.52 13.78 -4.06
CA ARG A 185 -15.23 14.03 -5.33
C ARG A 185 -16.13 15.26 -5.29
N VAL A 186 -16.71 15.57 -4.13
CA VAL A 186 -17.57 16.74 -3.94
C VAL A 186 -16.72 17.99 -3.63
N ALA A 187 -15.74 17.85 -2.74
CA ALA A 187 -14.90 18.94 -2.30
C ALA A 187 -13.91 19.43 -3.37
N MET A 188 -13.54 18.57 -4.33
CA MET A 188 -12.58 18.88 -5.40
C MET A 188 -11.23 19.35 -4.85
N ASP A 189 -10.87 18.89 -3.64
CA ASP A 189 -9.76 19.37 -2.82
C ASP A 189 -8.51 18.50 -2.98
N PHE A 190 -8.22 18.02 -4.18
CA PHE A 190 -7.05 17.19 -4.49
C PHE A 190 -6.43 17.58 -5.85
N PRO A 191 -5.12 17.34 -6.06
CA PRO A 191 -4.45 17.71 -7.31
C PRO A 191 -5.13 17.12 -8.53
N GLY A 192 -5.34 17.95 -9.56
CA GLY A 192 -5.96 17.51 -10.81
C GLY A 192 -7.46 17.16 -10.73
N ALA A 193 -8.14 17.49 -9.62
CA ALA A 193 -9.56 17.19 -9.42
C ALA A 193 -10.47 17.67 -10.57
N ALA A 194 -10.20 18.86 -11.13
CA ALA A 194 -10.97 19.40 -12.25
C ALA A 194 -10.97 18.46 -13.47
N ILE A 195 -9.81 17.93 -13.84
CA ILE A 195 -9.64 17.03 -15.00
C ILE A 195 -10.26 15.68 -14.70
N ILE A 196 -9.95 15.12 -13.53
CA ILE A 196 -10.43 13.80 -13.10
C ILE A 196 -11.96 13.78 -13.02
N MET A 197 -12.57 14.82 -12.45
CA MET A 197 -14.02 14.86 -12.28
C MET A 197 -14.78 15.24 -13.56
N ALA A 198 -14.14 15.92 -14.52
CA ALA A 198 -14.69 16.05 -15.87
C ALA A 198 -14.81 14.67 -16.53
N GLN A 199 -13.78 13.82 -16.44
CA GLN A 199 -13.81 12.46 -17.00
C GLN A 199 -14.86 11.56 -16.34
N VAL A 200 -15.19 11.77 -15.07
CA VAL A 200 -16.30 11.04 -14.42
C VAL A 200 -17.65 11.36 -15.07
N LYS A 201 -17.85 12.61 -15.51
CA LYS A 201 -19.10 13.05 -16.17
C LYS A 201 -19.12 12.70 -17.65
N GLU A 202 -18.02 12.96 -18.35
CA GLU A 202 -17.93 12.93 -19.82
C GLU A 202 -17.41 11.61 -20.36
N LYS A 203 -16.90 10.73 -19.48
CA LYS A 203 -16.14 9.50 -19.77
C LYS A 203 -14.72 9.80 -20.29
N PRO A 204 -13.73 8.96 -19.94
CA PRO A 204 -12.37 9.13 -20.44
C PRO A 204 -12.26 8.70 -21.91
N LYS A 205 -11.24 9.23 -22.63
CA LYS A 205 -10.98 8.86 -24.03
C LYS A 205 -10.41 7.46 -24.20
N ARG A 206 -9.74 6.94 -23.16
CA ARG A 206 -9.16 5.60 -23.08
C ARG A 206 -9.49 4.98 -21.73
N LYS A 207 -9.48 3.66 -21.63
CA LYS A 207 -9.71 2.95 -20.37
C LYS A 207 -8.88 1.67 -20.33
N ARG A 208 -8.25 1.39 -19.19
CA ARG A 208 -7.59 0.12 -18.91
C ARG A 208 -8.61 -1.01 -18.88
N VAL A 209 -8.27 -2.10 -19.56
CA VAL A 209 -9.01 -3.37 -19.62
C VAL A 209 -8.02 -4.53 -19.45
N GLY A 210 -8.52 -5.71 -19.12
CA GLY A 210 -7.75 -6.96 -19.11
C GLY A 210 -7.81 -7.67 -20.46
#